data_AF-A0A5M6DKS9-F1
#
_entry.id   AF-A0A5M6DKS9-F1
#
_cell.length_a   1.000
_cell.length_b   1.000
_cell.length_c   1.000
_cell.angle_alpha   90.00
_cell.angle_beta   90.00
_cell.angle_gamma   90.00
#
_symmetry.space_group_name_H-M   'P 1'
#
loop_
_entity.id
_entity.type
_entity.pdbx_description
1 polymer ?
#
loop_
_entity_poly.entity_id
_entity_poly.type
_entity_poly.pdbx_seq_one_letter_code
_entity_poly.pdbx_strand_id
1 'polypeptide(L)'
;MMSDDGESSRKTQPRGFRWSIGTALLWVAIAGLVANSIMMHRRTTLLQQKIDHQQREMSALRPLPPEEVASQFERSTTLGPITTSVKDVRYSPEKDAYRIEFGWTDATTGKQWFTDVELKSDGYGTYYGQIRNHPFIEPLGREEFYAVSVRTPSPLAE
;
A
#
# COMPACT_ATOMS: atom_id res chain seq x y z
N MET A 1 -14.54 51.25 -69.19
CA MET A 1 -15.39 50.77 -68.07
C MET A 1 -16.22 49.65 -68.65
N MET A 2 -16.22 48.39 -68.22
CA MET A 2 -15.70 47.61 -67.07
C MET A 2 -15.24 46.27 -67.68
N SER A 3 -14.06 45.74 -67.35
CA SER A 3 -13.68 44.91 -66.19
C SER A 3 -14.33 43.52 -66.15
N ASP A 4 -13.51 42.58 -65.68
CA ASP A 4 -13.74 41.18 -65.31
C ASP A 4 -13.91 40.18 -66.45
N ASP A 5 -13.40 38.96 -66.37
CA ASP A 5 -12.40 38.23 -65.59
C ASP A 5 -12.78 36.77 -65.87
N GLY A 6 -11.82 35.85 -65.95
CA GLY A 6 -12.19 34.45 -65.76
C GLY A 6 -11.42 33.42 -66.56
N GLU A 7 -10.75 32.56 -65.79
CA GLU A 7 -10.50 31.15 -66.09
C GLU A 7 -9.25 30.78 -66.89
N SER A 8 -8.09 31.09 -66.30
CA SER A 8 -6.96 30.14 -66.35
C SER A 8 -7.29 28.90 -65.50
N SER A 9 -7.96 27.91 -66.09
CA SER A 9 -8.21 26.61 -65.46
C SER A 9 -6.92 25.75 -65.48
N ARG A 10 -6.05 25.95 -64.49
CA ARG A 10 -4.93 25.02 -64.19
C ARG A 10 -5.52 23.76 -63.58
N LYS A 11 -5.57 22.67 -64.35
CA LYS A 11 -5.91 21.33 -63.84
C LYS A 11 -4.80 20.86 -62.88
N THR A 12 -5.05 20.98 -61.58
CA THR A 12 -4.21 20.40 -60.52
C THR A 12 -4.35 18.88 -60.57
N GLN A 13 -3.29 18.19 -60.98
CA GLN A 13 -3.25 16.73 -61.02
C GLN A 13 -3.21 16.19 -59.57
N PRO A 14 -4.16 15.36 -59.11
CA PRO A 14 -4.12 14.84 -57.76
C PRO A 14 -2.99 13.80 -57.66
N ARG A 15 -1.95 14.12 -56.88
CA ARG A 15 -0.94 13.14 -56.47
C ARG A 15 -1.61 12.13 -55.55
N GLY A 16 -1.94 10.96 -56.10
CA GLY A 16 -2.51 9.84 -55.34
C GLY A 16 -1.61 9.46 -54.16
N PHE A 17 -2.21 9.37 -52.98
CA PHE A 17 -1.54 8.94 -51.76
C PHE A 17 -1.05 7.49 -51.94
N ARG A 18 0.25 7.31 -52.19
CA ARG A 18 0.85 5.98 -52.30
C ARG A 18 1.07 5.43 -50.90
N TRP A 19 0.10 4.67 -50.40
CA TRP A 19 0.27 3.87 -49.20
C TRP A 19 1.44 2.90 -49.43
N SER A 20 2.56 3.16 -48.76
CA SER A 20 3.70 2.26 -48.80
C SER A 20 3.35 1.00 -48.02
N ILE A 21 3.53 -0.17 -48.64
CA ILE A 21 3.33 -1.49 -48.02
C ILE A 21 4.15 -1.60 -46.72
N GLY A 22 5.31 -0.94 -46.66
CA GLY A 22 6.14 -0.89 -45.45
C GLY A 22 5.44 -0.19 -44.27
N THR A 23 4.64 0.83 -44.53
CA THR A 23 3.85 1.51 -43.48
C THR A 23 2.72 0.61 -42.99
N ALA A 24 2.07 -0.15 -43.88
CA ALA A 24 1.04 -1.11 -43.48
C ALA A 24 1.61 -2.24 -42.61
N LEU A 25 2.78 -2.79 -42.96
CA LEU A 25 3.46 -3.81 -42.17
C LEU A 25 3.90 -3.28 -40.78
N LEU A 26 4.37 -2.04 -40.72
CA LEU A 26 4.74 -1.40 -39.46
C LEU A 26 3.54 -1.28 -38.51
N TRP A 27 2.37 -0.89 -39.02
CA TRP A 27 1.15 -0.81 -38.21
C TRP A 27 0.69 -2.17 -37.68
N VAL A 28 0.84 -3.24 -38.48
CA VAL A 28 0.53 -4.61 -38.03
C VAL A 28 1.48 -5.04 -36.92
N ALA A 29 2.77 -4.74 -37.04
CA ALA A 29 3.76 -5.05 -36.00
C ALA A 29 3.47 -4.29 -34.69
N ILE A 30 3.15 -2.99 -34.78
CA ILE A 30 2.77 -2.16 -33.62
C ILE A 30 1.51 -2.71 -32.96
N ALA A 31 0.48 -3.04 -33.74
CA ALA A 31 -0.77 -3.61 -33.22
C ALA A 31 -0.54 -4.94 -32.50
N GLY A 32 0.31 -5.81 -33.04
CA GLY A 32 0.69 -7.07 -32.41
C GLY A 32 1.44 -6.86 -31.08
N LEU A 33 2.36 -5.90 -31.04
CA LEU A 33 3.12 -5.55 -29.82
C LEU A 33 2.21 -4.99 -28.72
N VAL A 34 1.28 -4.10 -29.06
CA VAL A 34 0.31 -3.53 -28.13
C VAL A 34 -0.64 -4.61 -27.61
N ALA A 35 -1.18 -5.47 -28.47
CA ALA A 35 -2.04 -6.57 -28.06
C ALA A 35 -1.32 -7.55 -27.11
N ASN A 36 -0.07 -7.89 -27.41
CA ASN A 36 0.75 -8.75 -26.55
C ASN A 36 1.02 -8.08 -25.19
N SER A 37 1.36 -6.79 -25.18
CA SER A 37 1.59 -6.02 -23.94
C SER A 37 0.34 -5.98 -23.07
N ILE A 38 -0.84 -5.78 -23.65
CA ILE A 38 -2.12 -5.78 -22.92
C ILE A 38 -2.42 -7.17 -22.36
N MET A 39 -2.21 -8.24 -23.14
CA MET A 39 -2.40 -9.61 -22.68
C MET A 39 -1.46 -9.98 -21.52
N MET A 40 -0.19 -9.59 -21.61
CA MET A 40 0.78 -9.79 -20.53
C MET A 40 0.38 -9.03 -19.27
N HIS A 41 -0.06 -7.78 -19.42
CA HIS A 41 -0.45 -6.97 -18.27
C HIS A 41 -1.69 -7.55 -17.55
N ARG A 42 -2.66 -8.08 -18.31
CA ARG A 42 -3.81 -8.80 -17.74
C ARG A 42 -3.42 -10.10 -17.02
N ARG A 43 -2.39 -10.81 -17.50
CA ARG A 43 -1.89 -12.02 -16.82
C ARG A 43 -1.18 -11.65 -15.52
N THR A 44 -0.40 -10.56 -15.50
CA THR A 44 0.27 -10.11 -14.28
C THR A 44 -0.72 -9.68 -13.21
N THR A 45 -1.81 -9.00 -13.55
CA THR A 45 -2.82 -8.58 -12.56
C THR A 45 -3.60 -9.77 -12.00
N LEU A 46 -3.94 -10.77 -12.83
CA LEU A 46 -4.61 -11.98 -12.36
C LEU A 46 -3.71 -12.85 -11.46
N LEU A 47 -2.40 -12.90 -11.75
CA LEU A 47 -1.43 -13.58 -10.88
C LEU A 47 -1.25 -12.85 -9.55
N GLN A 48 -1.18 -11.51 -9.59
CA GLN A 48 -1.09 -10.69 -8.38
C GLN A 48 -2.31 -10.91 -7.50
N GLN A 49 -3.52 -10.91 -8.07
CA GLN A 49 -4.76 -11.16 -7.32
C GLN A 49 -4.79 -12.55 -6.67
N LYS A 50 -4.22 -13.57 -7.32
CA LYS A 50 -4.13 -14.93 -6.73
C LYS A 50 -3.11 -14.98 -5.60
N ILE A 51 -1.97 -14.30 -5.75
CA ILE A 51 -0.98 -14.18 -4.68
C ILE A 51 -1.58 -13.41 -3.50
N ASP A 52 -2.26 -12.29 -3.73
CA ASP A 52 -2.91 -11.51 -2.68
C ASP A 52 -4.01 -12.32 -1.96
N HIS A 53 -4.76 -13.15 -2.70
CA HIS A 53 -5.77 -14.02 -2.11
C HIS A 53 -5.14 -15.13 -1.26
N GLN A 54 -4.12 -15.82 -1.78
CA GLN A 54 -3.41 -16.87 -1.03
C GLN A 54 -2.65 -16.31 0.17
N GLN A 55 -2.08 -15.11 0.06
CA GLN A 55 -1.36 -14.47 1.15
C GLN A 55 -2.34 -14.02 2.25
N ARG A 56 -3.54 -13.54 1.91
CA ARG A 56 -4.61 -13.30 2.89
C ARG A 56 -5.05 -14.60 3.58
N GLU A 57 -5.19 -15.69 2.83
CA GLU A 57 -5.52 -16.99 3.42
C GLU A 57 -4.41 -17.48 4.37
N MET A 58 -3.13 -17.32 4.00
CA MET A 58 -1.99 -17.69 4.87
C MET A 58 -1.85 -16.79 6.10
N SER A 59 -2.12 -15.48 5.97
CA SER A 59 -2.07 -14.54 7.10
C SER A 59 -3.23 -14.77 8.07
N ALA A 60 -4.40 -15.15 7.56
CA ALA A 60 -5.56 -15.52 8.36
C ALA A 60 -5.41 -16.89 9.06
N LEU A 61 -4.49 -17.76 8.59
CA LEU A 61 -4.36 -19.14 9.08
C LEU A 61 -3.74 -19.25 10.47
N ARG A 62 -3.02 -18.22 10.97
CA ARG A 62 -2.62 -18.20 12.39
C ARG A 62 -2.32 -16.77 12.88
N PRO A 63 -3.20 -16.15 13.70
CA PRO A 63 -2.82 -14.93 14.39
C PRO A 63 -1.55 -15.18 15.22
N LEU A 64 -0.68 -14.16 15.30
CA LEU A 64 0.44 -14.15 16.24
C LEU A 64 -0.03 -14.45 17.65
N PRO A 65 0.74 -15.23 18.42
CA PRO A 65 0.45 -15.44 19.83
C PRO A 65 0.50 -14.09 20.57
N PRO A 66 -0.41 -13.85 21.54
CA PRO A 66 -0.47 -12.62 22.32
C PRO A 66 0.87 -12.16 22.90
N GLU A 67 1.72 -13.10 23.33
CA GLU A 67 3.03 -12.80 23.91
C GLU A 67 4.01 -12.20 22.89
N GLU A 68 3.98 -12.68 21.65
CA GLU A 68 4.82 -12.16 20.57
C GLU A 68 4.39 -10.75 20.18
N VAL A 69 3.08 -10.53 20.09
CA VAL A 69 2.49 -9.20 19.85
C VAL A 69 2.89 -8.24 20.95
N ALA A 70 2.78 -8.65 22.23
CA ALA A 70 3.19 -7.86 23.37
C ALA A 70 4.68 -7.50 23.29
N SER A 71 5.55 -8.48 23.04
CA SER A 71 6.99 -8.26 22.93
C SER A 71 7.38 -7.31 21.79
N GLN A 72 6.78 -7.46 20.61
CA GLN A 72 7.02 -6.54 19.49
C GLN A 72 6.51 -5.14 19.81
N PHE A 73 5.33 -5.04 20.43
CA PHE A 73 4.75 -3.78 20.85
C PHE A 73 5.65 -3.05 21.85
N GLU A 74 6.06 -3.71 22.93
CA GLU A 74 6.95 -3.13 23.96
C GLU A 74 8.28 -2.68 23.36
N ARG A 75 8.89 -3.48 22.48
CA ARG A 75 10.13 -3.10 21.77
C ARG A 75 9.95 -1.86 20.90
N SER A 76 8.79 -1.71 20.26
CA SER A 76 8.50 -0.58 19.38
C SER A 76 8.04 0.69 20.10
N THR A 77 7.61 0.58 21.36
CA THR A 77 6.99 1.68 22.13
C THR A 77 7.79 2.07 23.37
N THR A 78 8.79 1.30 23.76
CA THR A 78 9.79 1.70 24.74
C THR A 78 10.84 2.56 24.06
N LEU A 79 10.79 3.87 24.29
CA LEU A 79 11.67 4.85 23.66
C LEU A 79 12.13 5.90 24.66
N GLY A 80 13.45 6.12 24.71
CA GLY A 80 14.05 7.16 25.56
C GLY A 80 13.63 7.00 27.03
N PRO A 81 12.97 8.02 27.63
CA PRO A 81 12.54 7.98 29.03
C PRO A 81 11.27 7.16 29.27
N ILE A 82 10.53 6.75 28.23
CA ILE A 82 9.26 6.04 28.38
C ILE A 82 9.52 4.53 28.30
N THR A 83 9.28 3.84 29.42
CA THR A 83 9.24 2.37 29.44
C THR A 83 7.79 1.91 29.37
N THR A 84 7.48 1.13 28.34
CA THR A 84 6.14 0.62 28.07
C THR A 84 6.04 -0.85 28.48
N SER A 85 4.91 -1.24 29.08
CA SER A 85 4.59 -2.62 29.45
C SER A 85 3.17 -2.95 29.02
N VAL A 86 3.01 -4.10 28.36
CA VAL A 86 1.72 -4.59 27.89
C VAL A 86 1.02 -5.36 29.01
N LYS A 87 -0.25 -5.05 29.23
CA LYS A 87 -1.10 -5.69 30.23
C LYS A 87 -1.95 -6.81 29.66
N ASP A 88 -2.52 -6.57 28.48
CA ASP A 88 -3.42 -7.52 27.83
C ASP A 88 -3.34 -7.35 26.32
N VAL A 89 -3.46 -8.47 25.59
CA VAL A 89 -3.51 -8.50 24.13
C VAL A 89 -4.66 -9.41 23.72
N ARG A 90 -5.63 -8.84 23.02
CA ARG A 90 -6.80 -9.57 22.53
C ARG A 90 -6.88 -9.50 21.02
N TYR A 91 -6.96 -10.66 20.38
CA TYR A 91 -7.23 -10.75 18.96
C TYR A 91 -8.73 -10.78 18.69
N SER A 92 -9.18 -9.99 17.71
CA SER A 92 -10.56 -9.99 17.19
C SER A 92 -10.56 -10.56 15.77
N PRO A 93 -11.01 -11.83 15.57
CA PRO A 93 -11.07 -12.44 14.25
C PRO A 93 -12.01 -11.72 13.29
N GLU A 94 -13.09 -11.14 13.80
CA GLU A 94 -14.10 -10.42 13.00
C GLU A 94 -13.54 -9.15 12.34
N LYS A 95 -12.59 -8.49 13.03
CA LYS A 95 -11.99 -7.23 12.58
C LYS A 95 -10.58 -7.42 12.02
N ASP A 96 -10.02 -8.62 12.11
CA ASP A 96 -8.59 -8.92 11.88
C ASP A 96 -7.70 -7.86 12.56
N ALA A 97 -7.88 -7.73 13.88
CA ALA A 97 -7.25 -6.68 14.67
C ALA A 97 -6.84 -7.16 16.05
N TYR A 98 -5.73 -6.61 16.56
CA TYR A 98 -5.32 -6.75 17.94
C TYR A 98 -5.73 -5.52 18.74
N ARG A 99 -6.34 -5.73 19.90
CA ARG A 99 -6.47 -4.71 20.93
C ARG A 99 -5.39 -4.95 21.98
N ILE A 100 -4.55 -3.95 22.20
CA ILE A 100 -3.43 -4.01 23.14
C ILE A 100 -3.71 -3.01 24.25
N GLU A 101 -3.88 -3.50 25.46
CA GLU A 101 -3.88 -2.66 26.67
C GLU A 101 -2.46 -2.57 27.19
N PHE A 102 -1.95 -1.36 27.38
CA PHE A 102 -0.58 -1.13 27.83
C PHE A 102 -0.51 0.01 28.83
N GLY A 103 0.58 0.05 29.57
CA GLY A 103 0.92 1.15 30.44
C GLY A 103 2.35 1.61 30.26
N TRP A 104 2.63 2.81 30.72
CA TRP A 104 3.98 3.34 30.74
C TRP A 104 4.22 4.10 32.03
N THR A 105 5.50 4.16 32.40
CA THR A 105 5.96 5.00 33.51
C THR A 105 6.62 6.23 32.91
N ASP A 106 6.11 7.40 33.28
CA ASP A 106 6.76 8.67 32.96
C ASP A 106 8.00 8.82 33.85
N ALA A 107 9.19 8.85 33.27
CA ALA A 107 10.44 8.96 34.03
C ALA A 107 10.61 10.30 34.76
N THR A 108 9.87 11.34 34.38
CA THR A 108 9.96 12.66 35.04
C THR A 108 9.06 12.75 36.26
N THR A 109 7.84 12.21 36.19
CA THR A 109 6.86 12.27 37.29
C THR A 109 6.79 10.98 38.12
N GLY A 110 7.38 9.88 37.64
CA GLY A 110 7.24 8.54 38.23
C GLY A 110 5.83 7.96 38.14
N LYS A 111 4.90 8.67 37.48
CA LYS A 111 3.50 8.27 37.40
C LYS A 111 3.32 7.18 36.36
N GLN A 112 2.57 6.15 36.72
CA GLN A 112 2.15 5.10 35.81
C GLN A 112 0.82 5.47 35.16
N TRP A 113 0.78 5.34 33.83
CA TRP A 113 -0.39 5.58 33.01
C TRP A 113 -0.78 4.32 32.25
N PHE A 114 -2.03 4.26 31.80
CA PHE A 114 -2.58 3.13 31.05
C PHE A 114 -3.49 3.62 29.93
N THR A 115 -3.45 2.93 28.80
CA THR A 115 -4.32 3.18 27.65
C THR A 115 -4.38 1.93 26.78
N ASP A 116 -5.15 1.97 25.71
CA ASP A 116 -5.24 0.88 24.74
C ASP A 116 -5.11 1.39 23.30
N VAL A 117 -4.72 0.48 22.41
CA VAL A 117 -4.61 0.74 20.98
C VAL A 117 -5.10 -0.46 20.19
N GLU A 118 -5.79 -0.19 19.09
CA GLU A 118 -6.21 -1.19 18.11
C GLU A 118 -5.19 -1.21 16.96
N LEU A 119 -4.58 -2.37 16.71
CA LEU A 119 -3.72 -2.63 15.56
C LEU A 119 -4.53 -3.39 14.50
N LYS A 120 -4.72 -2.79 13.33
CA LYS A 120 -5.47 -3.41 12.22
C LYS A 120 -4.52 -4.04 11.22
N SER A 121 -4.88 -5.23 10.76
CA SER A 121 -4.17 -5.94 9.69
C SER A 121 -4.19 -5.14 8.39
N ASP A 122 -3.06 -5.12 7.70
CA ASP A 122 -2.93 -4.66 6.31
C ASP A 122 -3.27 -5.77 5.29
N GLY A 123 -3.55 -6.99 5.75
CA GLY A 123 -3.81 -8.17 4.92
C GLY A 123 -2.54 -8.86 4.36
N TYR A 124 -1.35 -8.34 4.66
CA TYR A 124 -0.06 -8.85 4.22
C TYR A 124 0.86 -9.27 5.36
N GLY A 125 0.35 -9.28 6.59
CA GLY A 125 1.08 -9.69 7.79
C GLY A 125 1.56 -8.54 8.67
N THR A 126 1.19 -7.30 8.39
CA THR A 126 1.48 -6.17 9.29
C THR A 126 0.20 -5.70 9.96
N TYR A 127 0.26 -5.53 11.28
CA TYR A 127 -0.79 -4.92 12.08
C TYR A 127 -0.36 -3.52 12.47
N TYR A 128 -1.12 -2.49 12.10
CA TYR A 128 -0.78 -1.08 12.30
C TYR A 128 -1.79 -0.36 13.18
N GLY A 129 -1.31 0.52 14.06
CA GLY A 129 -2.13 1.38 14.91
C GLY A 129 -1.47 2.72 15.22
N GLN A 130 -2.25 3.60 15.84
CA GLN A 130 -1.80 4.93 16.26
C GLN A 130 -2.15 5.17 17.73
N ILE A 131 -1.15 5.49 18.53
CA ILE A 131 -1.34 5.94 19.91
C ILE A 131 -1.55 7.46 19.87
N ARG A 132 -2.71 7.93 20.32
CA ARG A 132 -3.08 9.36 20.36
C ARG A 132 -3.15 9.93 21.79
N ASN A 133 -2.60 9.18 22.74
CA ASN A 133 -2.64 9.54 24.15
C ASN A 133 -1.61 10.65 24.42
N HIS A 134 -2.08 11.86 24.77
CA HIS A 134 -1.21 13.04 24.91
C HIS A 134 -0.09 12.84 25.95
N PRO A 135 -0.36 12.35 27.17
CA PRO A 135 0.68 12.01 28.14
C PRO A 135 1.69 10.93 27.70
N PHE A 136 1.41 10.18 26.63
CA PHE A 136 2.38 9.26 26.02
C PHE A 136 3.22 9.93 24.93
N ILE A 137 2.62 10.77 24.08
CA ILE A 137 3.27 11.32 22.88
C ILE A 137 4.06 12.62 23.15
N GLU A 138 3.64 13.42 24.14
CA GLU A 138 4.26 14.70 24.49
C GLU A 138 5.74 14.53 24.89
N PRO A 139 6.13 13.59 25.77
CA PRO A 139 7.55 13.40 26.12
C PRO A 139 8.40 12.83 24.97
N LEU A 140 7.77 12.30 23.92
CA LEU A 140 8.44 11.84 22.69
C LEU A 140 8.61 12.96 21.65
N GLY A 141 8.17 14.19 21.94
CA GLY A 141 8.20 15.31 21.01
C GLY A 141 7.25 15.15 19.81
N ARG A 142 6.13 14.45 20.01
CA ARG A 142 5.12 14.18 18.97
C ARG A 142 3.85 15.00 19.22
N GLU A 143 3.32 15.62 18.17
CA GLU A 143 2.18 16.54 18.29
C GLU A 143 0.82 15.84 18.20
N GLU A 144 0.67 14.82 17.35
CA GLU A 144 -0.66 14.22 17.07
C GLU A 144 -0.77 12.74 17.43
N PHE A 145 0.21 11.92 17.04
CA PHE A 145 0.18 10.49 17.28
C PHE A 145 1.58 9.85 17.25
N TYR A 146 1.65 8.66 17.84
CA TYR A 146 2.78 7.73 17.70
C TYR A 146 2.33 6.49 16.92
N ALA A 147 2.98 6.23 15.79
CA ALA A 147 2.69 5.09 14.94
C ALA A 147 3.34 3.83 15.50
N VAL A 148 2.59 2.73 15.52
CA VAL A 148 3.06 1.43 16.02
C VAL A 148 2.65 0.33 15.05
N SER A 149 3.55 -0.64 14.85
CA SER A 149 3.28 -1.80 14.00
C SER A 149 3.84 -3.08 14.59
N VAL A 150 3.10 -4.16 14.45
CA VAL A 150 3.53 -5.54 14.73
C VAL A 150 3.54 -6.31 13.42
N ARG A 151 4.53 -7.18 13.22
CA ARG A 151 4.69 -7.93 11.96
C ARG A 151 4.68 -9.42 12.23
N THR A 152 3.94 -10.16 11.42
CA THR A 152 4.08 -11.61 11.34
C THR A 152 5.43 -11.94 10.69
N PRO A 153 6.15 -12.95 11.22
CA PRO A 153 7.37 -13.41 10.58
C PRO A 153 7.04 -13.95 9.18
N SER A 154 7.81 -13.51 8.19
CA SER A 154 7.66 -14.01 6.82
C SER A 154 8.24 -15.42 6.74
N PRO A 155 7.52 -16.40 6.16
CA PRO A 155 8.04 -17.75 5.94
C PRO A 155 9.18 -17.81 4.91
N LEU A 156 9.54 -16.69 4.27
CA LEU A 156 10.64 -16.58 3.30
C LEU A 156 11.93 -16.00 3.90
N ALA A 157 11.96 -15.72 5.21
CA ALA A 157 13.09 -15.09 5.89
C ALA A 157 14.04 -16.07 6.59
N GLU A 158 13.89 -17.39 6.38
CA GLU A 158 14.82 -18.44 6.84
C GLU A 158 15.72 -18.95 5.71
#